data_AF-A0A7X8CZT1-F1
#
_entry.id   AF-A0A7X8CZT1-F1
#
_cell.length_a   1.000
_cell.length_b   1.000
_cell.length_c   1.000
_cell.angle_alpha   90.00
_cell.angle_beta   90.00
_cell.angle_gamma   90.00
#
_symmetry.space_group_name_H-M   'P 1'
#
loop_
_entity.id
_entity.type
_entity.pdbx_description
1 polymer ?
#
loop_
_entity_poly.entity_id
_entity_poly.type
_entity_poly.pdbx_seq_one_letter_code
_entity_poly.pdbx_strand_id
1 'polypeptide(L)' 'MYIVFDLEFNQDFTETESVEKIKGMYPFEIIQIGAVKLDSDFNIVKTFSRYIKPAIYNKISPIIEEL' A
#
# COMPACT_ATOMS: atom_id res chain seq x y z
N MET A 1 11.06 10.81 -18.95
CA MET A 1 10.36 11.02 -17.66
C MET A 1 10.13 9.66 -17.06
N TYR A 2 10.64 9.46 -15.85
CA TYR A 2 10.46 8.20 -15.12
C TYR A 2 9.68 8.47 -13.84
N ILE A 3 8.93 7.47 -13.39
CA ILE A 3 8.30 7.45 -12.08
C ILE A 3 8.79 6.17 -11.41
N VAL A 4 9.47 6.33 -10.29
CA VAL A 4 9.77 5.22 -9.39
C VAL A 4 8.79 5.34 -8.23
N PHE A 5 8.09 4.27 -7.92
CA PHE A 5 7.11 4.26 -6.85
C PHE A 5 7.21 2.98 -6.03
N ASP A 6 6.72 3.10 -4.82
CA ASP A 6 6.69 2.10 -3.78
C ASP A 6 5.31 2.11 -3.12
N LEU A 7 4.83 0.94 -2.72
CA LEU A 7 3.48 0.75 -2.20
C LEU A 7 3.54 -0.05 -0.90
N GLU A 8 2.85 0.44 0.12
CA GLU A 8 2.61 -0.31 1.35
C GLU A 8 1.21 -0.89 1.35
N PHE A 9 1.07 -2.10 1.87
CA PHE A 9 -0.17 -2.87 1.82
C PHE A 9 -0.60 -3.33 3.20
N ASN A 10 -1.91 -3.27 3.45
CA ASN A 10 -2.58 -3.99 4.51
C ASN A 10 -3.17 -5.31 4.02
N GLN A 11 -3.36 -6.25 4.94
CA GLN A 11 -3.95 -7.56 4.67
C GLN A 11 -4.73 -8.03 5.89
N ASP A 12 -5.64 -8.97 5.68
CA ASP A 12 -6.32 -9.61 6.79
C ASP A 12 -5.36 -10.51 7.57
N PHE A 13 -5.32 -10.29 8.88
CA PHE A 13 -4.57 -11.07 9.86
C PHE A 13 -5.51 -11.83 10.81
N THR A 14 -6.83 -11.78 10.59
CA THR A 14 -7.82 -12.46 11.41
C THR A 14 -8.31 -13.75 10.74
N GLU A 15 -8.48 -14.82 11.52
CA GLU A 15 -9.02 -16.10 11.04
C GLU A 15 -10.54 -16.12 11.22
N THR A 16 -11.27 -15.26 10.50
CA THR A 16 -12.75 -15.27 10.54
C THR A 16 -13.33 -15.72 9.21
N GLU A 17 -14.25 -16.69 9.25
CA GLU A 17 -14.87 -17.34 8.07
C GLU A 17 -15.49 -16.35 7.08
N SER A 18 -15.98 -15.20 7.56
CA SER A 18 -16.56 -14.14 6.72
C SER A 18 -15.54 -13.43 5.82
N VAL A 19 -14.25 -13.43 6.19
CA VAL A 19 -13.20 -12.75 5.44
C VAL A 19 -12.50 -13.69 4.45
N GLU A 20 -12.64 -15.01 4.59
CA GLU A 20 -12.01 -16.00 3.69
C GLU A 20 -12.40 -15.82 2.22
N LYS A 21 -13.67 -15.47 1.93
CA LYS A 21 -14.12 -15.17 0.56
C LYS A 21 -13.48 -13.91 -0.03
N ILE A 22 -13.27 -12.87 0.79
CA ILE A 22 -12.68 -11.60 0.37
C ILE A 22 -11.16 -11.74 0.24
N LYS A 23 -10.52 -12.45 1.17
CA LYS A 23 -9.09 -12.75 1.19
C LYS A 23 -8.61 -13.45 -0.08
N GLY A 24 -9.44 -14.33 -0.65
CA GLY A 24 -9.15 -14.99 -1.93
C GLY A 24 -9.22 -14.09 -3.16
N MET A 25 -10.03 -13.02 -3.12
CA MET A 25 -10.20 -12.08 -4.24
C MET A 25 -9.26 -10.86 -4.14
N TYR A 26 -9.00 -10.38 -2.93
CA TYR A 26 -8.22 -9.17 -2.67
C TYR A 26 -7.26 -9.41 -1.49
N PRO A 27 -6.17 -10.15 -1.66
CA PRO A 27 -5.29 -10.53 -0.56
C PRO A 27 -4.59 -9.32 0.11
N PHE A 28 -4.48 -8.19 -0.60
CA PHE A 28 -3.79 -6.99 -0.15
C PHE A 28 -4.59 -5.72 -0.52
N GLU A 29 -4.50 -4.70 0.33
CA GLU A 29 -5.07 -3.37 0.12
C GLU A 29 -3.99 -2.30 0.28
N ILE A 30 -3.82 -1.40 -0.68
CA ILE A 30 -2.82 -0.34 -0.59
C ILE A 30 -3.21 0.66 0.51
N ILE A 31 -2.28 0.94 1.42
CA ILE A 31 -2.45 1.92 2.51
C ILE A 31 -1.49 3.10 2.43
N GLN A 32 -0.46 3.03 1.59
CA GLN A 32 0.43 4.15 1.30
C GLN A 32 0.97 4.07 -0.12
N ILE A 33 1.17 5.25 -0.73
CA ILE A 33 1.90 5.41 -1.99
C ILE A 33 3.07 6.34 -1.74
N GLY A 34 4.28 5.87 -1.99
CA GLY A 34 5.49 6.69 -2.16
C GLY A 34 5.89 6.75 -3.62
N ALA A 35 6.24 7.92 -4.15
CA ALA A 35 6.72 8.04 -5.52
C ALA A 35 7.68 9.21 -5.73
N VAL A 36 8.60 9.05 -6.68
CA VAL A 36 9.49 10.09 -7.17
C VAL A 36 9.40 10.19 -8.69
N LYS A 37 9.33 11.42 -9.20
CA LYS A 37 9.42 11.75 -10.63
C LYS A 37 10.85 12.10 -10.96
N LEU A 38 11.37 11.49 -12.03
CA LEU A 38 12.71 11.74 -12.56
C LEU A 38 12.66 12.35 -13.96
N ASP A 39 13.65 13.19 -14.28
CA ASP A 39 13.93 13.65 -15.65
C ASP A 39 14.66 12.56 -16.47
N SER A 40 15.19 12.91 -17.65
CA SER A 40 15.94 11.96 -18.49
C SER A 40 17.30 11.56 -17.92
N ASP A 41 17.86 12.37 -17.03
CA ASP A 41 19.18 12.19 -16.43
C ASP A 41 19.09 11.60 -15.02
N PHE A 42 17.90 11.10 -14.65
CA PHE A 42 17.56 10.51 -13.36
C PHE A 42 17.63 11.47 -12.16
N ASN A 43 17.58 12.79 -12.37
CA ASN A 43 17.45 13.74 -11.27
C ASN A 43 16.01 13.74 -10.73
N ILE A 44 15.86 13.86 -9.41
CA ILE A 44 14.54 13.97 -8.76
C ILE A 44 13.94 15.35 -9.05
N VAL A 45 12.82 15.36 -9.77
CA VAL A 45 12.06 16.57 -10.10
C VAL A 45 10.91 16.80 -9.11
N LYS A 46 10.33 15.71 -8.58
CA LYS A 46 9.20 15.79 -7.64
C LYS A 46 9.10 14.54 -6.79
N THR A 47 8.61 14.70 -5.56
CA THR A 47 8.22 13.59 -4.68
C THR A 47 6.71 13.62 -4.41
N PHE A 48 6.17 12.46 -4.09
CA PHE A 48 4.79 12.26 -3.68
C PHE A 48 4.76 11.21 -2.57
N SER A 49 4.04 11.50 -1.49
CA SER A 49 3.80 10.55 -0.41
C SER A 49 2.41 10.80 0.19
N ARG A 50 1.58 9.75 0.22
CA ARG A 50 0.22 9.82 0.76
C ARG A 50 -0.21 8.49 1.36
N TYR A 51 -0.86 8.59 2.52
CA TYR A 51 -1.63 7.50 3.10
C TYR A 51 -2.99 7.38 2.42
N ILE A 52 -3.47 6.14 2.31
CA ILE A 52 -4.79 5.77 1.81
C ILE A 52 -5.58 5.18 2.96
N LYS A 53 -6.82 5.66 3.13
CA LYS A 53 -7.73 5.11 4.14
C LYS A 53 -8.19 3.71 3.69
N PRO A 54 -7.99 2.65 4.49
CA PRO A 54 -8.51 1.33 4.19
C PRO A 54 -10.03 1.32 4.08
N ALA A 55 -10.55 0.51 3.16
CA ALA A 55 -11.97 0.27 2.93
C ALA A 55 -12.34 -1.22 3.04
N ILE A 56 -11.39 -2.12 2.77
CA ILE A 56 -11.59 -3.58 2.86
C ILE A 56 -11.12 -4.06 4.24
N TYR A 57 -9.85 -3.81 4.57
CA TYR A 57 -9.22 -4.23 5.81
C TYR A 57 -9.11 -3.04 6.77
N ASN A 58 -10.22 -2.76 7.47
CA ASN A 58 -10.35 -1.59 8.36
C ASN A 58 -9.44 -1.60 9.59
N LYS A 59 -8.73 -2.71 9.85
CA LYS A 59 -7.71 -2.82 10.89
C LYS A 59 -6.36 -3.02 10.22
N ILE A 60 -5.37 -2.21 10.60
CA ILE A 60 -3.99 -2.39 10.16
C ILE A 60 -3.39 -3.57 10.93
N SER A 61 -2.71 -4.48 10.23
CA SER A 61 -1.96 -5.56 10.89
C SER A 61 -0.86 -4.98 11.78
N PRO A 62 -0.67 -5.46 13.03
CA PRO A 62 0.41 -5.01 13.91
C PRO A 62 1.81 -5.18 13.28
N ILE A 63 1.97 -6.14 12.38
CA ILE A 63 3.23 -6.39 11.65
C ILE A 63 3.60 -5.21 10.73
N ILE A 64 2.61 -4.41 10.29
CA ILE A 64 2.80 -3.25 9.41
C ILE A 64 3.11 -1.98 10.21
N GLU A 65 2.76 -1.95 11.49
CA GLU A 65 2.92 -0.76 12.36
C GLU A 65 4.38 -0.51 12.78
N GLU A 66 5.31 -1.40 12.42
CA GLU A 66 6.71 -1.41 12.89
C GLU A 66 7.77 -0.97 11.85
N LEU A 67 7.35 -0.44 10.68
CA LEU A 67 8.27 0.09 9.65
C LEU A 67 8.46 1.61 9.70
#